data_AF-A0AAJ7QGN9-F1
#
_entry.id   AF-A0AAJ7QGN9-F1
#
_cell.length_a   1.000
_cell.length_b   1.000
_cell.length_c   1.000
_cell.angle_alpha   90.00
_cell.angle_beta   90.00
_cell.angle_gamma   90.00
#
_symmetry.space_group_name_H-M   'P 1'
#
loop_
_entity.id
_entity.type
_entity.pdbx_description
1 polymer ?
#
loop_
_entity_poly.entity_id
_entity_poly.type
_entity_poly.pdbx_seq_one_letter_code
_entity_poly.pdbx_strand_id
1 'polypeptide(L)'
;MTRDLFLVLLLICLPKCIQVPRLPEFAEQWIPDPGLAKDTYVSLGTCKYNIPRAIKGENSPPEAIVIPTSLIYPKQDMEIGVPNTLICFVNDFHPPVVDITWTRNGQFVDQSEVSQTQYYSNSDFSFRTSSYLNFTPQENDIYSCSVGHISLQAPLTRFWEVEVHTDHQTVATAVCVCGVILGLIGVVTGLWFIMKANKYHWV
;
A
#
# COMPACT_ATOMS: atom_id res chain seq x y z
N MET A 1 3.57 -25.08 4.00
CA MET A 1 4.11 -23.93 4.75
C MET A 1 3.41 -22.60 4.39
N THR A 2 2.17 -22.64 3.89
CA THR A 2 1.38 -21.48 3.42
C THR A 2 0.02 -21.37 4.12
N ARG A 3 -0.23 -22.18 5.17
CA ARG A 3 -1.52 -22.23 5.88
C ARG A 3 -1.63 -21.26 7.05
N ASP A 4 -0.51 -20.75 7.54
CA ASP A 4 -0.46 -19.95 8.78
C ASP A 4 -0.87 -18.48 8.57
N LEU A 5 -1.09 -18.05 7.31
CA LEU A 5 -1.54 -16.69 7.01
C LEU A 5 -3.07 -16.53 7.00
N PHE A 6 -3.83 -17.64 6.99
CA PHE A 6 -5.28 -17.62 6.76
C PHE A 6 -6.10 -17.42 8.03
N LEU A 7 -5.52 -17.72 9.19
CA LEU A 7 -6.24 -17.75 10.44
C LEU A 7 -5.36 -17.10 11.52
N VAL A 8 -5.63 -15.85 11.83
CA VAL A 8 -5.23 -15.37 13.15
C VAL A 8 -6.47 -14.88 13.89
N LEU A 9 -6.58 -15.40 15.11
CA LEU A 9 -7.71 -15.22 15.99
C LEU A 9 -7.77 -13.75 16.39
N LEU A 10 -8.82 -13.07 15.94
CA LEU A 10 -9.31 -11.89 16.62
C LEU A 10 -9.66 -12.30 18.07
N LEU A 11 -8.85 -11.85 19.03
CA LEU A 11 -9.11 -11.98 20.47
C LEU A 11 -10.26 -11.04 20.87
N ILE A 12 -11.46 -11.26 20.34
CA ILE A 12 -12.69 -10.72 20.93
C ILE A 12 -13.23 -11.79 21.90
N CYS A 13 -12.43 -12.18 22.91
CA CYS A 13 -12.83 -13.19 23.91
C CYS A 13 -13.64 -12.58 25.08
N LEU A 14 -14.50 -11.59 24.82
CA LEU A 14 -15.41 -11.02 25.81
C LEU A 14 -16.76 -10.73 25.13
N PRO A 15 -17.80 -11.60 25.21
CA PRO A 15 -18.02 -12.74 26.11
C PRO A 15 -17.97 -14.14 25.45
N LYS A 16 -17.68 -14.24 24.15
CA LYS A 16 -17.53 -15.50 23.40
C LYS A 16 -16.29 -15.38 22.52
N CYS A 17 -15.38 -16.35 22.55
CA CYS A 17 -14.25 -16.37 21.61
C CYS A 17 -14.79 -16.63 20.21
N ILE A 18 -14.93 -15.57 19.42
CA ILE A 18 -15.39 -15.63 18.03
C ILE A 18 -14.16 -15.64 17.14
N GLN A 19 -14.16 -16.53 16.15
CA GLN A 19 -13.12 -16.57 15.14
C GLN A 19 -13.62 -15.80 13.93
N VAL A 20 -12.87 -14.77 13.58
CA VAL A 20 -13.22 -13.89 12.46
C VAL A 20 -12.20 -14.18 11.35
N PRO A 21 -12.61 -14.86 10.27
CA PRO A 21 -11.74 -15.06 9.14
C PRO A 21 -11.44 -13.71 8.48
N ARG A 22 -10.22 -13.57 7.96
CA ARG A 22 -9.81 -12.32 7.28
C ARG A 22 -10.57 -12.10 5.96
N LEU A 23 -10.92 -13.21 5.29
CA LEU A 23 -11.58 -13.22 4.00
C LEU A 23 -12.95 -13.89 4.13
N PRO A 24 -14.02 -13.29 3.56
CA PRO A 24 -15.39 -13.74 3.77
C PRO A 24 -15.65 -15.15 3.24
N GLU A 25 -14.98 -15.58 2.16
CA GLU A 25 -15.12 -16.93 1.60
C GLU A 25 -14.76 -18.04 2.60
N PHE A 26 -13.89 -17.76 3.57
CA PHE A 26 -13.56 -18.73 4.62
C PHE A 26 -14.60 -18.77 5.73
N ALA A 27 -15.47 -17.78 5.86
CA ALA A 27 -16.56 -17.81 6.84
C ALA A 27 -17.57 -18.93 6.53
N GLU A 28 -17.75 -19.26 5.25
CA GLU A 28 -18.71 -20.28 4.82
C GLU A 28 -18.10 -21.70 4.77
N GLN A 29 -16.80 -21.81 4.55
CA GLN A 29 -16.14 -23.09 4.28
C GLN A 29 -15.41 -23.68 5.50
N TRP A 30 -15.11 -22.85 6.50
CA TRP A 30 -14.29 -23.27 7.62
C TRP A 30 -15.13 -23.62 8.84
N ILE A 31 -15.01 -24.87 9.29
CA ILE A 31 -15.56 -25.33 10.57
C ILE A 31 -14.44 -25.20 11.62
N PRO A 32 -14.60 -24.32 12.62
CA PRO A 32 -13.70 -24.23 13.77
C PRO A 32 -13.43 -25.59 14.42
N ASP A 33 -12.18 -25.84 14.79
CA ASP A 33 -11.87 -26.92 15.74
C ASP A 33 -12.56 -26.62 17.08
N PRO A 34 -13.44 -27.52 17.58
CA PRO A 34 -14.13 -27.34 18.86
C PRO A 34 -13.19 -27.14 20.06
N GLY A 35 -11.97 -27.69 20.00
CA GLY A 35 -10.95 -27.58 21.06
C GLY A 35 -10.22 -26.24 21.08
N LEU A 36 -10.18 -25.54 19.94
CA LEU A 36 -9.33 -24.35 19.75
C LEU A 36 -9.70 -23.19 20.69
N ALA A 37 -10.97 -23.01 21.03
CA ALA A 37 -11.39 -22.00 21.99
C ALA A 37 -10.82 -22.28 23.40
N LYS A 38 -10.82 -23.54 23.83
CA LYS A 38 -10.25 -23.97 25.11
C LYS A 38 -8.73 -23.79 25.12
N ASP A 39 -8.05 -24.24 24.06
CA ASP A 39 -6.60 -24.15 23.96
C ASP A 39 -6.11 -22.70 23.90
N THR A 40 -6.86 -21.84 23.22
CA THR A 40 -6.62 -20.39 23.19
C THR A 40 -6.77 -19.78 24.58
N TYR A 41 -7.85 -20.12 25.30
CA TYR A 41 -8.08 -19.65 26.66
C TYR A 41 -6.96 -20.06 27.61
N VAL A 42 -6.52 -21.32 27.55
CA VAL A 42 -5.40 -21.84 28.35
C VAL A 42 -4.09 -21.16 27.99
N SER A 43 -3.80 -20.97 26.70
CA SER A 43 -2.60 -20.30 26.22
C SER A 43 -2.54 -18.84 26.68
N LEU A 44 -3.66 -18.11 26.56
CA LEU A 44 -3.76 -16.73 27.02
C LEU A 44 -3.61 -16.62 28.54
N GLY A 45 -4.26 -17.52 29.30
CA GLY A 45 -4.11 -17.61 30.75
C GLY A 45 -2.67 -17.88 31.18
N THR A 46 -2.00 -18.80 30.47
CA THR A 46 -0.58 -19.14 30.70
C THR A 46 0.32 -17.95 30.42
N CYS A 47 0.08 -17.22 29.33
CA CYS A 47 0.82 -16.00 28.99
C CYS A 47 0.66 -14.92 30.07
N LYS A 48 -0.59 -14.65 30.50
CA LYS A 48 -0.89 -13.69 31.57
C LYS A 48 -0.25 -14.06 32.92
N TYR A 49 -0.16 -15.35 33.22
CA TYR A 49 0.46 -15.84 34.45
C TYR A 49 2.00 -15.78 34.38
N ASN A 50 2.60 -16.19 33.26
CA ASN A 50 4.05 -16.35 33.15
C ASN A 50 4.79 -15.04 32.89
N ILE A 51 4.27 -14.12 32.06
CA ILE A 51 4.99 -12.88 31.70
C ILE A 51 5.43 -12.07 32.93
N PRO A 52 4.56 -11.71 33.89
CA PRO A 52 4.98 -10.92 35.04
C PRO A 52 6.01 -11.65 35.92
N ARG A 53 5.95 -12.98 35.97
CA ARG A 53 6.90 -13.80 36.72
C ARG A 53 8.26 -13.86 36.05
N ALA A 54 8.30 -13.99 34.72
CA ALA A 54 9.52 -13.96 33.92
C ALA A 54 10.21 -12.59 34.05
N ILE A 55 9.45 -11.50 33.90
CA ILE A 55 9.95 -10.12 34.09
C ILE A 55 10.61 -9.99 35.47
N LYS A 56 9.94 -10.43 36.54
CA LYS A 56 10.53 -10.41 37.89
C LYS A 56 11.77 -11.30 38.01
N GLY A 57 11.75 -12.48 37.40
CA GLY A 57 12.88 -13.43 37.42
C GLY A 57 14.13 -12.91 36.71
N GLU A 58 13.95 -12.07 35.69
CA GLU A 58 15.02 -11.40 34.94
C GLU A 58 15.38 -10.01 35.48
N ASN A 59 14.93 -9.67 36.69
CA ASN A 59 15.17 -8.38 37.35
C ASN A 59 14.60 -7.18 36.58
N SER A 60 13.42 -7.34 35.97
CA SER A 60 12.70 -6.29 35.25
C SER A 60 13.50 -5.69 34.11
N PRO A 61 13.84 -6.47 33.07
CA PRO A 61 14.55 -5.95 31.91
C PRO A 61 13.70 -4.86 31.22
N PRO A 62 14.34 -3.86 30.58
CA PRO A 62 13.60 -2.89 29.79
C PRO A 62 12.90 -3.57 28.61
N GLU A 63 11.73 -3.07 28.23
CA GLU A 63 11.05 -3.52 27.03
C GLU A 63 11.86 -3.17 25.78
N ALA A 64 12.00 -4.12 24.86
CA ALA A 64 12.67 -3.87 23.59
C ALA A 64 11.85 -2.88 22.76
N ILE A 65 12.51 -1.86 22.21
CA ILE A 65 11.87 -0.86 21.36
C ILE A 65 12.54 -0.92 19.99
N VAL A 66 11.76 -1.22 18.96
CA VAL A 66 12.22 -1.33 17.57
C VAL A 66 11.42 -0.36 16.69
N ILE A 67 12.11 0.39 15.85
CA ILE A 67 11.53 1.45 15.02
C ILE A 67 10.85 0.82 13.79
N PRO A 68 9.57 1.16 13.50
CA PRO A 68 8.88 0.63 12.34
C PRO A 68 9.50 1.07 11.02
N THR A 69 9.41 0.20 10.02
CA THR A 69 9.52 0.56 8.60
C THR A 69 8.13 0.65 7.98
N SER A 70 7.95 1.49 6.96
CA SER A 70 6.68 1.59 6.23
C SER A 70 6.86 1.82 4.73
N LEU A 71 5.98 1.18 3.96
CA LEU A 71 5.88 1.26 2.51
C LEU A 71 4.42 1.47 2.11
N ILE A 72 4.20 2.29 1.08
CA ILE A 72 2.90 2.53 0.47
C ILE A 72 2.92 2.07 -0.99
N TYR A 73 1.91 1.31 -1.41
CA TYR A 73 1.78 0.83 -2.79
C TYR A 73 0.32 0.48 -3.13
N PRO A 74 -0.09 0.59 -4.40
CA PRO A 74 -1.43 0.20 -4.81
C PRO A 74 -1.54 -1.32 -4.93
N LYS A 75 -2.75 -1.85 -4.72
CA LYS A 75 -3.05 -3.28 -4.84
C LYS A 75 -2.98 -3.76 -6.30
N GLN A 76 -3.37 -2.90 -7.23
CA GLN A 76 -3.38 -3.13 -8.68
C GLN A 76 -2.70 -1.97 -9.39
N ASP A 77 -2.36 -2.16 -10.66
CA ASP A 77 -1.84 -1.08 -11.50
C ASP A 77 -2.78 0.14 -11.50
N MET A 78 -2.19 1.33 -11.58
CA MET A 78 -2.92 2.57 -11.38
C MET A 78 -3.65 3.00 -12.65
N GLU A 79 -4.97 3.12 -12.57
CA GLU A 79 -5.83 3.66 -13.62
C GLU A 79 -6.75 4.75 -13.06
N ILE A 80 -6.77 5.92 -13.71
CA ILE A 80 -7.59 7.06 -13.26
C ILE A 80 -9.08 6.71 -13.37
N GLY A 81 -9.85 7.01 -12.33
CA GLY A 81 -11.30 6.77 -12.31
C GLY A 81 -11.70 5.31 -12.07
N VAL A 82 -10.76 4.38 -11.97
CA VAL A 82 -11.02 2.97 -11.66
C VAL A 82 -10.76 2.71 -10.17
N PRO A 83 -11.73 2.17 -9.41
CA PRO A 83 -11.54 1.88 -7.99
C PRO A 83 -10.33 0.98 -7.72
N ASN A 84 -9.52 1.35 -6.73
CA ASN A 84 -8.32 0.61 -6.32
C ASN A 84 -8.17 0.67 -4.78
N THR A 85 -7.15 0.01 -4.24
CA THR A 85 -6.84 0.01 -2.81
C THR A 85 -5.38 0.36 -2.62
N LEU A 86 -5.07 1.38 -1.83
CA LEU A 86 -3.72 1.63 -1.34
C LEU A 86 -3.44 0.77 -0.11
N ILE A 87 -2.23 0.23 -0.06
CA ILE A 87 -1.75 -0.61 1.03
C ILE A 87 -0.59 0.12 1.70
N CYS A 88 -0.73 0.38 3.00
CA CYS A 88 0.36 0.80 3.87
C CYS A 88 0.84 -0.41 4.67
N PHE A 89 1.97 -0.97 4.26
CA PHE A 89 2.62 -2.06 4.96
C PHE A 89 3.57 -1.51 6.01
N VAL A 90 3.40 -1.90 7.26
CA VAL A 90 4.22 -1.50 8.41
C VAL A 90 4.88 -2.74 8.99
N ASN A 91 6.19 -2.70 9.19
CA ASN A 91 6.99 -3.86 9.56
C ASN A 91 8.07 -3.50 10.59
N ASP A 92 8.71 -4.52 11.16
CA ASP A 92 9.92 -4.41 11.98
C ASP A 92 9.74 -3.54 13.24
N PHE A 93 8.58 -3.59 13.90
CA PHE A 93 8.32 -2.78 15.10
C PHE A 93 8.07 -3.62 16.35
N HIS A 94 8.42 -3.05 17.50
CA HIS A 94 8.09 -3.57 18.83
C HIS A 94 8.09 -2.40 19.83
N PRO A 95 7.14 -2.33 20.77
CA PRO A 95 5.99 -3.22 21.01
C PRO A 95 4.92 -3.18 19.89
N PRO A 96 3.92 -4.08 19.89
CA PRO A 96 2.99 -4.24 18.77
C PRO A 96 1.99 -3.09 18.58
N VAL A 97 1.99 -2.05 19.41
CA VAL A 97 1.00 -0.97 19.35
C VAL A 97 1.45 0.12 18.38
N VAL A 98 0.75 0.27 17.26
CA VAL A 98 0.95 1.35 16.28
C VAL A 98 -0.37 2.02 15.91
N ASP A 99 -0.30 3.32 15.64
CA ASP A 99 -1.44 4.11 15.15
C ASP A 99 -1.22 4.46 13.68
N ILE A 100 -2.08 3.96 12.79
CA ILE A 100 -1.96 4.21 11.35
C ILE A 100 -3.09 5.13 10.90
N THR A 101 -2.74 6.28 10.34
CA THR A 101 -3.70 7.24 9.79
C THR A 101 -3.44 7.51 8.32
N TRP A 102 -4.53 7.79 7.61
CA TRP A 102 -4.51 8.10 6.18
C TRP A 102 -4.95 9.55 5.95
N THR A 103 -4.29 10.22 5.02
CA THR A 103 -4.76 11.52 4.50
C THR A 103 -4.80 11.50 2.98
N ARG A 104 -5.72 12.30 2.43
CA ARG A 104 -5.79 12.67 1.01
C ARG A 104 -5.69 14.18 0.93
N ASN A 105 -4.70 14.68 0.20
CA ASN A 105 -4.43 16.11 0.03
C ASN A 105 -4.34 16.85 1.38
N GLY A 106 -3.73 16.19 2.38
CA GLY A 106 -3.56 16.72 3.75
C GLY A 106 -4.79 16.65 4.65
N GLN A 107 -5.92 16.12 4.17
CA GLN A 107 -7.15 15.94 4.96
C GLN A 107 -7.34 14.47 5.34
N PHE A 108 -7.83 14.21 6.56
CA PHE A 108 -8.16 12.85 6.99
C PHE A 108 -9.24 12.24 6.10
N VAL A 109 -9.03 10.99 5.70
CA VAL A 109 -10.02 10.19 4.96
C VAL A 109 -11.11 9.66 5.88
N ASP A 110 -12.22 9.19 5.32
CA ASP A 110 -13.25 8.53 6.10
C ASP A 110 -12.75 7.16 6.61
N GLN A 111 -12.90 6.93 7.91
CA GLN A 111 -12.54 5.66 8.53
C GLN A 111 -13.34 4.47 7.97
N SER A 112 -14.50 4.71 7.35
CA SER A 112 -15.30 3.68 6.67
C SER A 112 -14.59 3.09 5.44
N GLU A 113 -13.67 3.83 4.83
CA GLU A 113 -12.87 3.40 3.67
C GLU A 113 -11.56 2.70 4.08
N VAL A 114 -11.23 2.75 5.38
CA VAL A 114 -9.99 2.24 5.94
C VAL A 114 -10.23 0.92 6.65
N SER A 115 -9.39 -0.08 6.37
CA SER A 115 -9.34 -1.32 7.14
C SER A 115 -7.91 -1.66 7.52
N GLN A 116 -7.72 -2.34 8.65
CA GLN A 116 -6.39 -2.74 9.12
C GLN A 116 -6.37 -4.23 9.44
N THR A 117 -5.26 -4.90 9.19
CA THR A 117 -5.04 -6.24 9.72
C THR A 117 -4.71 -6.22 11.20
N GLN A 118 -4.79 -7.39 11.82
CA GLN A 118 -4.12 -7.65 13.09
C GLN A 118 -2.59 -7.62 12.97
N TYR A 119 -1.93 -7.62 14.12
CA TYR A 119 -0.48 -7.74 14.22
C TYR A 119 -0.04 -9.18 13.97
N TYR A 120 0.92 -9.37 13.08
CA TYR A 120 1.58 -10.64 12.85
C TYR A 120 3.00 -10.57 13.41
N SER A 121 3.44 -11.63 14.08
CA SER A 121 4.83 -11.75 14.54
C SER A 121 5.74 -12.17 13.40
N ASN A 122 6.89 -11.52 13.28
CA ASN A 122 8.02 -11.94 12.46
C ASN A 122 8.86 -12.99 13.20
N SER A 123 9.80 -13.62 12.49
CA SER A 123 10.69 -14.64 13.06
C SER A 123 11.66 -14.11 14.11
N ASP A 124 11.89 -12.79 14.11
CA ASP A 124 12.76 -12.07 15.05
C ASP A 124 11.97 -11.46 16.22
N PHE A 125 10.70 -11.84 16.40
CA PHE A 125 9.77 -11.32 17.42
C PHE A 125 9.35 -9.84 17.24
N SER A 126 9.75 -9.18 16.15
CA SER A 126 9.11 -7.93 15.74
C SER A 126 7.72 -8.17 15.17
N PHE A 127 6.95 -7.11 14.94
CA PHE A 127 5.59 -7.18 14.43
C PHE A 127 5.47 -6.52 13.06
N ARG A 128 4.41 -6.94 12.34
CA ARG A 128 3.95 -6.33 11.10
C ARG A 128 2.44 -6.20 11.05
N THR A 129 1.96 -5.20 10.31
CA THR A 129 0.54 -5.01 10.01
C THR A 129 0.36 -4.30 8.66
N SER A 130 -0.83 -4.35 8.09
CA SER A 130 -1.19 -3.64 6.87
C SER A 130 -2.47 -2.86 7.06
N SER A 131 -2.46 -1.59 6.67
CA SER A 131 -3.64 -0.75 6.56
C SER A 131 -4.00 -0.57 5.09
N TYR A 132 -5.29 -0.60 4.77
CA TYR A 132 -5.84 -0.56 3.42
C TYR A 132 -6.78 0.64 3.32
N LEU A 133 -6.60 1.46 2.29
CA LEU A 133 -7.48 2.56 1.95
C LEU A 133 -8.11 2.28 0.58
N ASN A 134 -9.42 2.11 0.54
CA ASN A 134 -10.15 2.06 -0.73
C ASN A 134 -10.26 3.48 -1.28
N PHE A 135 -9.94 3.66 -2.57
CA PHE A 135 -9.98 4.97 -3.20
C PHE A 135 -10.25 4.83 -4.70
N THR A 136 -10.62 5.94 -5.34
CA THR A 136 -10.66 6.04 -6.80
C THR A 136 -9.62 7.07 -7.21
N PRO A 137 -8.54 6.68 -7.92
CA PRO A 137 -7.45 7.60 -8.26
C PRO A 137 -7.98 8.78 -9.09
N GLN A 138 -7.62 9.99 -8.68
CA GLN A 138 -7.81 11.21 -9.47
C GLN A 138 -6.46 11.88 -9.71
N GLU A 139 -6.34 12.55 -10.84
CA GLU A 139 -5.14 13.28 -11.21
C GLU A 139 -4.75 14.28 -10.11
N ASN A 140 -3.46 14.31 -9.77
CA ASN A 140 -2.86 15.17 -8.73
C ASN A 140 -3.31 14.90 -7.29
N ASP A 141 -4.01 13.80 -7.01
CA ASP A 141 -4.21 13.39 -5.63
C ASP A 141 -2.88 12.94 -4.99
N ILE A 142 -2.68 13.37 -3.75
CA ILE A 142 -1.58 12.95 -2.89
C ILE A 142 -2.17 12.24 -1.68
N TYR A 143 -1.84 10.96 -1.53
CA TYR A 143 -2.21 10.16 -0.38
C TYR A 143 -1.03 10.07 0.58
N SER A 144 -1.31 9.99 1.87
CA SER A 144 -0.27 9.71 2.86
C SER A 144 -0.71 8.68 3.89
N CYS A 145 0.21 7.81 4.29
CA CYS A 145 0.08 6.94 5.45
C CYS A 145 1.05 7.42 6.53
N SER A 146 0.53 7.75 7.72
CA SER A 146 1.32 8.17 8.87
C SER A 146 1.25 7.11 9.97
N VAL A 147 2.42 6.68 10.45
CA VAL A 147 2.55 5.64 11.47
C VAL A 147 3.09 6.24 12.77
N GLY A 148 2.26 6.24 13.81
CA GLY A 148 2.65 6.55 15.18
C GLY A 148 3.17 5.31 15.90
N HIS A 149 4.31 5.43 16.59
CA HIS A 149 4.89 4.37 17.42
C HIS A 149 5.72 5.01 18.55
N ILE A 150 5.81 4.35 19.70
CA ILE A 150 6.51 4.91 20.89
C ILE A 150 8.01 5.16 20.65
N SER A 151 8.60 4.49 19.66
CA SER A 151 10.01 4.69 19.29
C SER A 151 10.25 5.97 18.48
N LEU A 152 9.19 6.65 18.03
CA LEU A 152 9.25 7.78 17.11
C LEU A 152 8.90 9.08 17.85
N GLN A 153 9.69 10.13 17.62
CA GLN A 153 9.37 11.48 18.12
C GLN A 153 8.24 12.14 17.31
N ALA A 154 8.10 11.75 16.04
CA ALA A 154 7.06 12.22 15.13
C ALA A 154 6.61 11.06 14.22
N PRO A 155 5.36 11.05 13.74
CA PRO A 155 4.84 9.96 12.93
C PRO A 155 5.67 9.72 11.66
N LEU A 156 5.97 8.46 11.36
CA LEU A 156 6.63 8.05 10.13
C LEU A 156 5.63 8.15 8.98
N THR A 157 5.77 9.18 8.14
CA THR A 157 4.84 9.45 7.05
C THR A 157 5.42 9.04 5.70
N ARG A 158 4.61 8.36 4.89
CA ARG A 158 4.89 7.98 3.50
C ARG A 158 3.84 8.60 2.60
N PHE A 159 4.28 9.15 1.48
CA PHE A 159 3.42 9.76 0.47
C PHE A 159 3.33 8.86 -0.75
N TRP A 160 2.20 8.92 -1.42
CA TRP A 160 1.96 8.28 -2.70
C TRP A 160 1.17 9.25 -3.58
N GLU A 161 1.68 9.50 -4.78
CA GLU A 161 1.13 10.49 -5.71
C GLU A 161 0.59 9.77 -6.94
N VAL A 162 -0.55 10.24 -7.45
CA VAL A 162 -1.11 9.76 -8.71
C VAL A 162 -0.35 10.42 -9.87
N GLU A 163 0.74 9.80 -10.31
CA GLU A 163 1.48 10.25 -11.48
C GLU A 163 0.74 9.88 -12.77
N VAL A 164 0.08 10.87 -13.38
CA VAL A 164 -0.40 10.72 -14.74
C VAL A 164 0.82 10.75 -15.66
N HIS A 165 1.11 9.61 -16.30
CA HIS A 165 1.97 9.62 -17.48
C HIS A 165 1.24 10.41 -18.55
N THR A 166 1.38 11.73 -18.52
CA THR A 166 1.10 12.55 -19.68
C THR A 166 2.05 12.01 -20.73
N ASP A 167 1.49 11.45 -21.79
CA ASP A 167 2.23 10.90 -22.90
C ASP A 167 2.81 12.07 -23.73
N HIS A 168 3.70 12.82 -23.08
CA HIS A 168 4.46 13.91 -23.65
C HIS A 168 5.31 13.40 -24.81
N GLN A 169 5.62 12.09 -24.81
CA GLN A 169 6.29 11.39 -25.89
C GLN A 169 5.40 11.22 -27.13
N THR A 170 4.11 10.90 -27.03
CA THR A 170 3.24 10.86 -28.23
C THR A 170 3.00 12.22 -28.83
N VAL A 171 2.85 13.27 -28.02
CA VAL A 171 2.72 14.65 -28.56
C VAL A 171 4.02 15.08 -29.26
N ALA A 172 5.18 14.85 -28.64
CA ALA A 172 6.47 15.22 -29.23
C ALA A 172 6.78 14.43 -30.51
N THR A 173 6.49 13.13 -30.54
CA THR A 173 6.68 12.30 -31.74
C THR A 173 5.72 12.69 -32.85
N ALA A 174 4.45 12.98 -32.55
CA ALA A 174 3.49 13.46 -33.53
C ALA A 174 3.93 14.80 -34.16
N VAL A 175 4.37 15.77 -33.35
CA VAL A 175 4.89 17.05 -33.84
C VAL A 175 6.12 16.86 -34.73
N CYS A 176 7.04 15.99 -34.33
CA CYS A 176 8.23 15.66 -35.12
C CYS A 176 7.87 15.05 -36.48
N VAL A 177 6.99 14.04 -36.50
CA VAL A 177 6.55 13.36 -37.74
C VAL A 177 5.84 14.33 -38.67
N CYS A 178 4.92 15.15 -38.15
CA CYS A 178 4.24 16.18 -38.92
C CYS A 178 5.23 17.20 -39.51
N GLY A 179 6.23 17.63 -38.73
CA GLY A 179 7.28 18.54 -39.20
C GLY A 179 8.11 17.97 -40.35
N VAL A 180 8.50 16.69 -40.27
CA VAL A 180 9.26 16.01 -41.34
C VAL A 180 8.44 15.92 -42.63
N ILE A 181 7.16 15.56 -42.54
CA ILE A 181 6.27 15.46 -43.71
C ILE A 181 6.13 16.82 -44.40
N LEU A 182 5.88 17.88 -43.64
CA LEU A 182 5.77 19.24 -44.19
C LEU A 182 7.08 19.70 -44.85
N GLY A 183 8.23 19.39 -44.24
CA GLY A 183 9.55 19.68 -44.82
C GLY A 183 9.77 18.99 -46.17
N LEU A 184 9.43 17.70 -46.27
CA LEU A 184 9.56 16.95 -47.53
C LEU A 184 8.66 17.50 -48.64
N ILE A 185 7.41 17.88 -48.32
CA ILE A 185 6.50 18.51 -49.28
C ILE A 185 7.09 19.85 -49.77
N GLY A 186 7.67 20.64 -48.87
CA GLY A 186 8.36 21.89 -49.22
C GLY A 186 9.53 21.67 -50.18
N VAL A 187 10.34 20.63 -49.98
CA VAL A 187 11.45 20.28 -50.88
C VAL A 187 10.96 19.86 -52.26
N VAL A 188 9.96 18.98 -52.32
CA VAL A 188 9.40 18.48 -53.60
C VAL A 188 8.78 19.62 -54.40
N THR A 189 7.97 20.47 -53.76
CA THR A 189 7.35 21.62 -54.41
C THR A 189 8.40 22.64 -54.86
N GLY A 190 9.41 22.92 -54.05
CA GLY A 190 10.53 23.80 -54.40
C GLY A 190 11.32 23.30 -55.62
N LEU A 191 11.69 22.01 -55.63
CA LEU A 191 12.37 21.39 -56.78
C LEU A 191 11.53 21.44 -58.05
N TRP A 192 10.21 21.22 -57.94
CA TRP A 192 9.30 21.34 -59.09
C TRP A 192 9.28 22.77 -59.66
N PHE A 193 9.19 23.79 -58.81
CA PHE A 193 9.26 25.19 -59.25
C PHE A 193 10.60 25.54 -59.90
N ILE A 194 11.73 25.07 -59.34
CA ILE A 194 13.06 25.30 -59.92
C ILE A 194 13.18 24.64 -61.29
N MET A 195 12.78 23.38 -61.44
CA MET A 195 12.80 22.68 -62.74
C MET A 195 11.91 23.38 -63.78
N LYS A 196 10.75 23.90 -63.34
CA LYS A 196 9.85 24.65 -64.20
C LYS A 196 10.49 25.96 -64.66
N ALA A 197 11.11 26.73 -63.75
CA ALA A 197 11.83 27.96 -64.08
C ALA A 197 13.03 27.72 -65.01
N ASN A 198 13.78 26.63 -64.81
CA ASN A 198 14.94 26.30 -65.64
C ASN A 198 14.55 25.90 -67.08
N LYS A 199 13.32 25.39 -67.27
CA LYS A 199 12.76 25.10 -68.60
C LYS A 199 12.35 26.36 -69.39
N TYR A 200 12.15 27.50 -68.73
CA TYR A 200 11.77 28.77 -69.37
C TYR A 200 12.96 29.71 -69.67
N HIS A 201 14.20 29.32 -69.33
CA HIS A 201 15.41 30.10 -69.62
C HIS A 201 16.15 29.64 -70.91
N TRP A 202 15.67 28.58 -71.58
CA TRP A 202 16.26 28.06 -72.84
C TRP A 202 15.25 27.95 -73.99
N VAL A 203 14.41 28.99 -74.16
CA VAL A 203 13.69 29.28 -75.42
C VAL A 203 13.91 30.73 -75.77
#